data_AF-A0A1D5REA7-F1
#
_entry.id   AF-A0A1D5REA7-F1
#
_cell.length_a   1.000
_cell.length_b   1.000
_cell.length_c   1.000
_cell.angle_alpha   90.00
_cell.angle_beta   90.00
_cell.angle_gamma   90.00
#
_symmetry.space_group_name_H-M   'P 1'
#
loop_
_entity.id
_entity.type
_entity.pdbx_description
1 polymer ?
#
loop_
_entity_poly.entity_id
_entity_poly.type
_entity_poly.pdbx_seq_one_letter_code
_entity_poly.pdbx_strand_id
1 'polypeptide(L)'
;MRSEKKNNKGNKIAFLDQDFFYEDMESLTQVLRALATDGNKHRAKVDKRKQRSVFRDVLRAVEERDFPTETIKFGPERMYIDCWVKKHTYDTFKEVLGSGMQYHLQSNEFLRNVFELGPPVMLDAATLKTMKISRFERVGLFLF
;
A
#
# COMPACT_ATOMS: atom_id res chain seq x y z
N MET A 1 -43.62 -19.43 -18.87
CA MET A 1 -42.59 -18.38 -19.09
C MET A 1 -41.57 -18.48 -17.96
N ARG A 2 -40.35 -18.88 -18.30
CA ARG A 2 -39.25 -19.17 -17.37
C ARG A 2 -38.40 -17.90 -17.29
N SER A 3 -38.43 -17.19 -16.16
CA SER A 3 -37.60 -16.01 -15.95
C SER A 3 -36.32 -16.38 -15.19
N GLU A 4 -35.22 -16.40 -15.94
CA GLU A 4 -33.85 -16.49 -15.44
C GLU A 4 -33.50 -15.23 -14.63
N LYS A 5 -33.20 -15.40 -13.34
CA LYS A 5 -32.46 -14.40 -12.58
C LYS A 5 -30.97 -14.75 -12.65
N LYS A 6 -30.26 -13.95 -13.44
CA LYS A 6 -28.82 -14.01 -13.69
C LYS A 6 -28.05 -13.87 -12.37
N ASN A 7 -27.24 -14.87 -12.08
CA ASN A 7 -26.23 -14.85 -11.03
C ASN A 7 -25.07 -13.97 -11.47
N ASN A 8 -25.05 -12.71 -11.03
CA ASN A 8 -23.89 -11.85 -11.19
C ASN A 8 -22.77 -12.33 -10.25
N LYS A 9 -22.01 -13.34 -10.70
CA LYS A 9 -20.71 -13.67 -10.12
C LYS A 9 -19.77 -12.54 -10.52
N GLY A 10 -19.77 -11.49 -9.71
CA GLY A 10 -18.80 -10.41 -9.80
C GLY A 10 -17.41 -11.00 -9.92
N ASN A 11 -16.70 -10.57 -10.96
CA ASN A 11 -15.33 -10.93 -11.28
C ASN A 11 -14.49 -11.03 -10.01
N LYS A 12 -14.22 -12.27 -9.58
CA LYS A 12 -12.99 -12.57 -8.87
C LYS A 12 -11.89 -12.26 -9.88
N ILE A 13 -11.20 -11.15 -9.67
CA ILE A 13 -9.85 -10.93 -10.16
C ILE A 13 -8.98 -12.05 -9.60
N ALA A 14 -9.04 -13.20 -10.27
CA ALA A 14 -8.10 -14.30 -10.17
C ALA A 14 -6.86 -13.88 -10.95
N PHE A 15 -5.99 -13.08 -10.32
CA PHE A 15 -4.69 -12.72 -10.89
C PHE A 15 -3.57 -12.80 -9.87
N LEU A 16 -3.64 -13.77 -8.97
CA LEU A 16 -2.42 -14.42 -8.50
C LEU A 16 -2.61 -15.91 -8.76
N ASP A 17 -1.82 -16.35 -9.73
CA ASP A 17 -1.63 -17.71 -10.19
C ASP A 17 -1.66 -18.67 -9.00
N GLN A 18 -2.76 -19.43 -8.90
CA GLN A 18 -3.03 -20.35 -7.79
C GLN A 18 -2.00 -21.50 -7.74
N ASP A 19 -1.16 -21.59 -8.78
CA ASP A 19 -0.11 -22.58 -8.99
C ASP A 19 1.30 -21.95 -9.12
N PHE A 20 1.53 -20.72 -8.66
CA PHE A 20 2.88 -20.14 -8.63
C PHE A 20 3.75 -20.84 -7.57
N PHE A 21 4.39 -21.93 -7.99
CA PHE A 21 5.38 -22.65 -7.23
C PHE A 21 6.77 -22.14 -7.60
N TYR A 22 7.41 -21.43 -6.68
CA TYR A 22 8.81 -21.06 -6.82
C TYR A 22 9.64 -22.26 -6.38
N GLU A 23 10.37 -22.90 -7.30
CA GLU A 23 11.12 -24.15 -7.03
C GLU A 23 12.06 -24.03 -5.83
N ASP A 24 12.63 -22.85 -5.60
CA ASP A 24 13.55 -22.56 -4.50
C ASP A 24 12.87 -21.93 -3.26
N MET A 25 11.55 -22.06 -3.10
CA MET A 25 10.82 -21.41 -1.99
C MET A 25 11.34 -21.88 -0.62
N GLU A 26 11.74 -23.15 -0.51
CA GLU A 26 12.32 -23.70 0.71
C GLU A 26 13.70 -23.11 1.02
N SER A 27 14.56 -22.96 0.01
CA SER A 27 15.86 -22.30 0.13
C SER A 27 15.71 -20.83 0.55
N LEU A 28 14.80 -20.10 -0.10
CA LEU A 28 14.47 -18.72 0.26
C LEU A 28 14.01 -18.61 1.71
N THR A 29 13.06 -19.47 2.11
CA THR A 29 12.51 -19.49 3.47
C THR A 29 13.59 -19.80 4.51
N GLN A 30 14.52 -20.71 4.20
CA GLN A 30 15.65 -21.02 5.07
C GLN A 30 16.57 -19.81 5.27
N VAL A 31 16.90 -19.09 4.20
CA VAL A 31 17.69 -17.85 4.28
C VAL A 31 16.95 -16.78 5.09
N LEU A 32 15.64 -16.59 4.87
CA LEU A 32 14.84 -15.62 5.63
C LEU A 32 14.79 -15.95 7.13
N ARG A 33 14.63 -17.22 7.51
CA ARG A 33 14.67 -17.67 8.91
C ARG A 33 16.03 -17.40 9.57
N ALA A 34 17.12 -17.61 8.84
CA ALA A 34 18.48 -17.28 9.32
C ALA A 34 18.63 -15.77 9.55
N LEU A 35 18.15 -14.94 8.63
CA LEU A 35 18.21 -13.48 8.74
C LEU A 35 17.29 -12.92 9.84
N ALA A 36 16.15 -13.56 10.08
CA ALA A 36 15.22 -13.22 11.16
C ALA A 36 15.82 -13.48 12.56
N THR A 37 16.78 -14.39 12.66
CA THR A 37 17.45 -14.78 13.90
C THR A 37 18.91 -14.30 14.01
N ASP A 38 19.42 -13.61 12.97
CA ASP A 38 20.84 -13.27 12.83
C ASP A 38 21.42 -12.57 14.08
N GLY A 39 22.50 -13.18 14.58
CA GLY A 39 23.24 -12.77 15.77
C GLY A 39 24.53 -12.00 15.47
N ASN A 40 24.80 -11.61 14.21
CA ASN A 40 26.09 -11.06 13.78
C ASN A 40 26.63 -9.97 14.74
N LYS A 41 27.88 -10.14 15.20
CA LYS A 41 28.48 -9.27 16.23
C LYS A 41 28.94 -7.91 15.68
N HIS A 42 29.07 -7.75 14.37
CA HIS A 42 29.64 -6.54 13.75
C HIS A 42 28.64 -5.40 13.47
N ARG A 43 27.35 -5.56 13.82
CA ARG A 43 26.33 -4.52 13.67
C ARG A 43 25.86 -3.97 15.02
N ALA A 44 25.51 -2.68 15.05
CA ALA A 44 24.99 -2.02 16.24
C ALA A 44 23.70 -2.71 16.74
N LYS A 45 23.50 -2.72 18.07
CA LYS A 45 22.40 -3.45 18.73
C LYS A 45 21.01 -3.03 18.23
N VAL A 46 20.81 -1.73 17.97
CA VAL A 46 19.55 -1.16 17.46
C VAL A 46 19.27 -1.65 16.05
N ASP A 47 20.27 -1.60 15.17
CA ASP A 47 20.15 -2.03 13.77
C ASP A 47 19.83 -3.52 13.68
N LYS A 48 20.47 -4.36 14.50
CA LYS A 48 20.16 -5.79 14.57
C LYS A 48 18.74 -6.09 15.03
N ARG A 49 18.20 -5.29 15.97
CA ARG A 49 16.81 -5.44 16.40
C ARG A 49 15.84 -5.08 15.28
N LYS A 50 16.10 -3.98 14.57
CA LYS A 50 15.28 -3.51 13.45
C LYS A 50 15.32 -4.49 12.28
N GLN A 51 16.52 -4.91 11.87
CA GLN A 51 16.74 -5.87 10.80
C GLN A 51 16.01 -7.20 11.06
N ARG A 52 16.17 -7.80 12.25
CA ARG A 52 15.46 -9.03 12.61
C ARG A 52 13.94 -8.84 12.59
N SER A 53 13.43 -7.68 12.98
CA SER A 53 12.00 -7.40 12.89
C SER A 53 11.53 -7.40 11.44
N VAL A 54 12.23 -6.69 10.57
CA VAL A 54 11.92 -6.64 9.13
C VAL A 54 11.93 -8.04 8.53
N PHE A 55 12.95 -8.86 8.81
CA PHE A 55 13.00 -10.22 8.28
C PHE A 55 11.93 -11.15 8.85
N ARG A 56 11.52 -10.97 10.12
CA ARG A 56 10.35 -11.69 10.65
C ARG A 56 9.06 -11.29 9.93
N ASP A 57 8.89 -10.01 9.60
CA ASP A 57 7.70 -9.53 8.89
C ASP A 57 7.67 -10.04 7.44
N VAL A 58 8.82 -10.05 6.76
CA VAL A 58 8.96 -10.62 5.40
C VAL A 58 8.72 -12.13 5.42
N LEU A 59 9.31 -12.85 6.37
CA LEU A 59 9.11 -14.29 6.52
C LEU A 59 7.63 -14.64 6.71
N ARG A 60 6.93 -13.90 7.60
CA ARG A 60 5.50 -14.06 7.81
C ARG A 60 4.70 -13.83 6.53
N ALA A 61 5.02 -12.78 5.78
CA ALA A 61 4.37 -12.48 4.51
C ALA A 61 4.57 -13.58 3.44
N VAL A 62 5.74 -14.21 3.43
CA VAL A 62 6.08 -15.30 2.50
C VAL A 62 5.40 -16.61 2.91
N GLU A 63 5.45 -16.97 4.19
CA GLU A 63 4.93 -18.26 4.70
C GLU A 63 3.40 -18.26 4.85
N GLU A 64 2.81 -17.22 5.43
CA GLU A 64 1.38 -17.16 5.75
C GLU A 64 0.55 -16.60 4.59
N ARG A 65 1.22 -16.07 3.54
CA ARG A 65 0.59 -15.34 2.42
C ARG A 65 -0.33 -14.21 2.89
N ASP A 66 -0.15 -13.75 4.12
CA ASP A 66 -1.05 -12.79 4.76
C ASP A 66 -0.48 -11.37 4.69
N PHE A 67 -1.37 -10.42 4.42
CA PHE A 67 -1.06 -9.00 4.45
C PHE A 67 -1.86 -8.36 5.60
N PRO A 68 -1.20 -7.72 6.58
CA PRO A 68 -1.93 -7.03 7.64
C PRO A 68 -2.73 -5.89 7.04
N THR A 69 -4.06 -6.01 7.02
CA THR A 69 -4.91 -5.01 6.37
C THR A 69 -4.75 -3.65 7.05
N GLU A 70 -4.37 -2.63 6.28
CA GLU A 70 -4.24 -1.25 6.75
C GLU A 70 -5.42 -0.42 6.26
N THR A 71 -5.82 0.60 7.04
CA THR A 71 -6.91 1.52 6.66
C THR A 71 -6.37 2.94 6.53
N ILE A 72 -6.53 3.53 5.35
CA ILE A 72 -6.22 4.93 5.07
C ILE A 72 -7.52 5.73 5.07
N LYS A 73 -7.61 6.78 5.89
CA LYS A 73 -8.74 7.72 5.89
C LYS A 73 -8.37 8.99 5.14
N PHE A 74 -9.26 9.48 4.28
CA PHE A 74 -9.08 10.72 3.54
C PHE A 74 -10.43 11.41 3.38
N GLY A 75 -10.56 12.61 3.96
CA GLY A 75 -11.86 13.29 4.04
C GLY A 75 -12.94 12.39 4.67
N PRO A 76 -14.11 12.21 4.04
CA PRO A 76 -15.17 11.32 4.52
C PRO A 76 -14.96 9.84 4.16
N GLU A 77 -14.00 9.54 3.29
CA GLU A 77 -13.80 8.21 2.70
C GLU A 77 -12.68 7.42 3.39
N ARG A 78 -12.68 6.10 3.15
CA ARG A 78 -11.67 5.17 3.65
C ARG A 78 -11.28 4.19 2.56
N MET A 79 -9.99 3.90 2.45
CA MET A 79 -9.44 2.87 1.57
C MET A 79 -8.77 1.80 2.43
N TYR A 80 -9.02 0.55 2.08
CA TYR A 80 -8.32 -0.60 2.65
C TYR A 80 -7.13 -0.96 1.77
N ILE A 81 -5.97 -1.08 2.38
CA ILE A 81 -4.80 -1.70 1.76
C ILE A 81 -4.80 -3.14 2.23
N ASP A 82 -5.05 -4.03 1.27
CA ASP A 82 -5.30 -5.46 1.45
C ASP A 82 -4.22 -6.34 0.81
N CYS A 83 -3.28 -5.75 0.08
CA CYS A 83 -2.18 -6.46 -0.55
C CYS A 83 -0.92 -5.61 -0.69
N TRP A 84 0.22 -6.28 -0.89
CA TRP A 84 1.53 -5.65 -1.07
C TRP A 84 1.62 -4.73 -2.28
N VAL A 85 0.96 -5.09 -3.39
CA VAL A 85 0.93 -4.27 -4.60
C VAL A 85 0.28 -2.92 -4.28
N LYS A 86 -0.93 -2.93 -3.69
CA LYS A 86 -1.65 -1.72 -3.30
C LYS A 86 -0.86 -0.90 -2.28
N LYS A 87 -0.19 -1.55 -1.31
CA LYS A 87 0.68 -0.88 -0.32
C LYS A 87 1.83 -0.15 -0.99
N HIS A 88 2.56 -0.84 -1.87
CA HIS A 88 3.70 -0.28 -2.57
C HIS A 88 3.28 0.90 -3.46
N THR A 89 2.22 0.74 -4.26
CA THR A 89 1.67 1.83 -5.08
C THR A 89 1.31 3.05 -4.23
N TYR A 90 0.65 2.84 -3.08
CA TYR A 90 0.33 3.93 -2.16
C TYR A 90 1.58 4.61 -1.60
N ASP A 91 2.58 3.85 -1.18
CA ASP A 91 3.83 4.41 -0.63
C ASP A 91 4.58 5.23 -1.68
N THR A 92 4.70 4.74 -2.93
CA THR A 92 5.32 5.48 -4.03
C THR A 92 4.63 6.82 -4.27
N PHE A 93 3.30 6.85 -4.36
CA PHE A 93 2.57 8.11 -4.52
C PHE A 93 2.70 9.01 -3.30
N LYS A 94 2.71 8.44 -2.09
CA LYS A 94 2.87 9.20 -0.85
C LYS A 94 4.25 9.83 -0.74
N GLU A 95 5.31 9.17 -1.19
CA GLU A 95 6.66 9.73 -1.24
C GLU A 95 6.75 10.93 -2.18
N VAL A 96 6.09 10.84 -3.35
CA VAL A 96 6.10 11.92 -4.37
C VAL A 96 5.18 13.08 -3.99
N LEU A 97 3.96 12.78 -3.53
CA LEU A 97 2.91 13.78 -3.28
C LEU A 97 2.95 14.33 -1.84
N GLY A 98 3.60 13.63 -0.91
CA GLY A 98 3.72 14.04 0.48
C GLY A 98 2.36 14.33 1.12
N SER A 99 2.23 15.54 1.66
CA SER A 99 0.99 16.02 2.30
C SER A 99 -0.19 16.15 1.32
N GLY A 100 0.07 16.26 0.02
CA GLY A 100 -0.95 16.33 -1.03
C GLY A 100 -1.69 15.01 -1.27
N MET A 101 -1.16 13.88 -0.78
CA MET A 101 -1.71 12.54 -1.04
C MET A 101 -3.20 12.43 -0.68
N GLN A 102 -3.63 13.00 0.46
CA GLN A 102 -5.03 12.95 0.87
C GLN A 102 -5.98 13.69 -0.08
N TYR A 103 -5.54 14.83 -0.63
CA TYR A 103 -6.33 15.60 -1.58
C TYR A 103 -6.46 14.85 -2.92
N HIS A 104 -5.35 14.26 -3.36
CA HIS A 104 -5.28 13.51 -4.59
C HIS A 104 -6.16 12.25 -4.56
N LEU A 105 -6.22 11.52 -3.43
CA LEU A 105 -7.17 10.40 -3.28
C LEU A 105 -8.64 10.83 -3.39
N GLN A 106 -8.99 12.06 -3.00
CA GLN A 106 -10.37 12.56 -3.06
C GLN A 106 -10.75 13.03 -4.46
N SER A 107 -9.83 13.68 -5.19
CA SER A 107 -10.17 14.48 -6.36
C SER A 107 -9.55 13.99 -7.68
N ASN A 108 -8.42 13.27 -7.62
CA ASN A 108 -7.67 12.91 -8.81
C ASN A 108 -8.23 11.62 -9.42
N GLU A 109 -8.88 11.72 -10.58
CA GLU A 109 -9.50 10.57 -11.26
C GLU A 109 -8.51 9.42 -11.51
N PHE A 110 -7.27 9.72 -11.90
CA PHE A 110 -6.27 8.68 -12.13
C PHE A 110 -5.98 7.88 -10.86
N LEU A 111 -5.74 8.53 -9.72
CA LEU A 111 -5.50 7.82 -8.46
C LEU A 111 -6.74 7.11 -7.95
N ARG A 112 -7.93 7.69 -8.15
CA ARG A 112 -9.17 7.01 -7.82
C ARG A 112 -9.39 5.76 -8.66
N ASN A 113 -8.97 5.76 -9.92
CA ASN A 113 -8.99 4.57 -10.78
C ASN A 113 -7.94 3.54 -10.33
N VAL A 114 -6.71 3.97 -10.04
CA VAL A 114 -5.62 3.09 -9.56
C VAL A 114 -6.00 2.35 -8.27
N PHE A 115 -6.71 3.02 -7.37
CA PHE A 115 -7.14 2.46 -6.09
C PHE A 115 -8.60 1.99 -6.06
N GLU A 116 -9.29 2.02 -7.21
CA GLU A 116 -10.68 1.58 -7.36
C GLU A 116 -11.67 2.27 -6.38
N LEU A 117 -11.46 3.57 -6.12
CA LEU A 117 -12.25 4.36 -5.17
C LEU A 117 -13.58 4.85 -5.75
N GLY A 118 -13.86 4.59 -7.03
CA GLY A 118 -15.00 5.14 -7.76
C GLY A 118 -14.86 6.64 -8.04
N PRO A 119 -15.91 7.31 -8.52
CA PRO A 119 -15.87 8.75 -8.85
C PRO A 119 -15.57 9.63 -7.61
N PRO A 120 -14.93 10.80 -7.77
CA PRO A 120 -14.73 11.76 -6.69
C PRO A 120 -16.05 12.09 -5.98
N VAL A 121 -16.10 11.89 -4.66
CA VAL A 121 -17.22 12.37 -3.86
C VAL A 121 -17.11 13.89 -3.81
N MET A 122 -18.11 14.58 -4.39
CA MET A 122 -18.13 16.04 -4.43
C MET A 122 -18.02 16.61 -3.01
N LEU A 123 -16.87 17.23 -2.72
CA LEU A 123 -16.69 18.02 -1.51
C LEU A 123 -17.44 19.34 -1.72
N ASP A 124 -18.25 19.75 -0.75
CA ASP A 124 -18.79 21.12 -0.69
C ASP A 124 -17.63 22.13 -0.85
N ALA A 125 -17.90 23.24 -1.54
CA ALA A 125 -17.00 24.37 -1.67
C ALA A 125 -16.46 24.88 -0.31
N ALA A 126 -17.19 24.64 0.80
CA ALA A 126 -16.72 24.90 2.16
C ALA A 126 -15.54 23.99 2.59
N THR A 127 -15.57 22.70 2.25
CA THR A 127 -14.52 21.71 2.57
C THR A 127 -13.28 21.85 1.69
N LEU A 128 -13.45 22.28 0.44
CA LEU A 128 -12.33 22.59 -0.47
C LEU A 128 -11.49 23.78 0.03
N LYS A 129 -12.10 24.75 0.73
CA LYS A 129 -11.41 25.91 1.29
C LYS A 129 -10.55 25.58 2.50
N THR A 130 -10.90 24.56 3.28
CA THR A 130 -10.16 24.12 4.46
C THR A 130 -9.04 23.13 4.13
N MET A 131 -9.15 22.41 3.02
CA MET A 131 -8.12 21.48 2.52
C MET A 131 -7.05 22.14 1.65
N LYS A 132 -6.96 23.48 1.63
CA LYS A 132 -5.93 24.22 0.88
C LYS A 132 -4.55 23.64 1.19
N ILE A 133 -3.97 23.06 0.14
CA ILE A 133 -2.63 22.49 0.08
C ILE A 133 -1.65 23.50 0.69
N SER A 134 -0.95 23.07 1.74
CA SER A 134 0.10 23.87 2.38
C SER A 134 1.29 24.00 1.43
N ARG A 135 1.38 25.17 0.78
CA ARG A 135 2.57 25.83 0.20
C ARG A 135 3.62 24.91 -0.44
N PHE A 136 3.44 24.64 -1.73
CA PHE A 136 4.57 24.46 -2.65
C PHE A 136 4.87 25.80 -3.34
N GLU A 137 5.39 26.77 -2.57
CA GLU A 137 6.07 27.97 -3.10
C GLU A 137 7.21 28.33 -2.16
N ARG A 138 8.36 27.66 -2.35
CA ARG A 138 9.70 28.25 -2.23
C ARG A 138 10.77 27.23 -2.65
N VAL A 139 10.78 26.88 -3.94
CA VAL A 139 12.04 26.55 -4.60
C VAL A 139 12.28 27.68 -5.59
N GLY A 140 13.13 28.62 -5.18
CA GLY A 140 13.48 29.80 -5.94
C GLY A 140 14.02 30.86 -4.99
N LEU A 141 15.33 31.11 -5.08
CA LEU A 141 16.15 32.05 -4.29
C LEU A 141 16.62 31.51 -2.94
N PHE A 142 17.71 30.75 -2.95
CA PHE A 142 18.99 31.17 -2.36
C PHE A 142 20.11 30.33 -3.01
N LEU A 143 20.43 30.70 -4.26
CA LEU A 143 21.80 30.69 -4.74
C LEU A 143 22.44 31.94 -4.14
N PHE A 144 23.25 31.76 -3.10
CA PHE A 144 24.49 32.48 -2.72
C PHE A 144 24.92 31.99 -1.34
#